data_AF-A0A2E3XRX0-F1
#
_entry.id   AF-A0A2E3XRX0-F1
#
_cell.length_a   1.000
_cell.length_b   1.000
_cell.length_c   1.000
_cell.angle_alpha   90.00
_cell.angle_beta   90.00
_cell.angle_gamma   90.00
#
_symmetry.space_group_name_H-M   'P 1'
#
loop_
_entity.id
_entity.type
_entity.pdbx_description
1 polymer ?
#
loop_
_entity_poly.entity_id
_entity_poly.type
_entity_poly.pdbx_seq_one_letter_code
_entity_poly.pdbx_strand_id
1 'polypeptide(L)'
;MDFLRLPLASLALILLSTQAFAATSSKSADEFCSDRKGRSYIREYLEEDESRMSFRNHGGLINGGVCWWHSRFQRNAAYLTVYRPEQRRPTKRQAERLIKKIRKGREVITIPGFSSFSEFSRAFSSEIQDQLEKWQKFDGIIMQQWVVGLAGRSEVSAESMKDKMDELYEQVSQGDIVYQKLQIKGITAHAWLVIDMTKTSNGYELNVIDSNSPLTTTVYNYEEGDTSFHHYYYGDFVPYTGKDSELDRLKSTVKKYCRN
;
A
#
# COMPACT_ATOMS: atom_id res chain seq x y z
N MET A 1 26.58 0.76 71.99
CA MET A 1 25.22 0.96 71.42
C MET A 1 25.39 1.97 70.30
N ASP A 2 25.71 1.51 69.09
CA ASP A 2 25.84 2.38 67.92
C ASP A 2 24.98 1.79 66.80
N PHE A 3 23.86 2.48 66.54
CA PHE A 3 22.91 2.14 65.48
C PHE A 3 23.49 2.58 64.13
N LEU A 4 23.72 1.60 63.25
CA LEU A 4 24.01 1.83 61.84
C LEU A 4 22.84 2.58 61.18
N ARG A 5 23.13 3.77 60.63
CA ARG A 5 22.26 4.50 59.72
C ARG A 5 22.34 3.86 58.33
N LEU A 6 21.26 3.23 57.86
CA LEU A 6 21.09 2.93 56.44
C LEU A 6 20.62 4.20 55.71
N PRO A 7 21.25 4.60 54.59
CA PRO A 7 20.71 5.65 53.74
C PRO A 7 19.57 5.09 52.87
N LEU A 8 18.43 5.77 52.88
CA LEU A 8 17.35 5.61 51.92
C LEU A 8 17.85 5.96 50.51
N ALA A 9 18.27 4.97 49.74
CA ALA A 9 18.45 5.11 48.31
C ALA A 9 17.07 5.07 47.64
N SER A 10 16.50 6.25 47.38
CA SER A 10 15.30 6.39 46.55
C SER A 10 15.66 6.08 45.10
N LEU A 11 15.32 4.86 44.66
CA LEU A 11 15.46 4.43 43.27
C LEU A 11 14.31 5.05 42.45
N ALA A 12 14.54 6.23 41.87
CA ALA A 12 13.62 6.84 40.92
C ALA A 12 13.69 6.08 39.59
N LEU A 13 12.76 5.16 39.37
CA LEU A 13 12.59 4.43 38.12
C LEU A 13 11.98 5.39 37.09
N ILE A 14 12.82 6.08 36.31
CA ILE A 14 12.36 6.87 35.16
C ILE A 14 11.91 5.88 34.08
N LEU A 15 10.59 5.61 34.05
CA LEU A 15 9.93 4.96 32.93
C LEU A 15 10.02 5.90 31.71
N LEU A 16 11.10 5.78 30.95
CA LEU A 16 11.17 6.28 29.59
C LEU A 16 10.16 5.48 28.76
N SER A 17 8.93 5.98 28.71
CA SER A 17 7.94 5.51 27.75
C SER A 17 8.46 5.92 26.37
N THR A 18 9.07 4.98 25.66
CA THR A 18 9.28 5.12 24.23
C THR A 18 7.91 5.17 23.59
N GLN A 19 7.38 6.36 23.36
CA GLN A 19 6.22 6.52 22.49
C GLN A 19 6.68 6.03 21.11
N ALA A 20 6.25 4.82 20.75
CA ALA A 20 6.29 4.38 19.38
C ALA A 20 5.37 5.34 18.63
N PHE A 21 5.96 6.30 17.92
CA PHE A 21 5.20 7.22 17.08
C PHE A 21 4.67 6.40 15.90
N ALA A 22 3.36 6.13 15.90
CA ALA A 22 2.68 5.58 14.74
C ALA A 22 2.91 6.51 13.53
N ALA A 23 3.15 5.93 12.36
CA ALA A 23 3.39 6.71 11.15
C ALA A 23 2.09 7.42 10.74
N THR A 24 2.04 8.75 10.93
CA THR A 24 0.86 9.54 10.59
C THR A 24 0.99 10.21 9.22
N SER A 25 -0.16 10.64 8.69
CA SER A 25 -0.22 11.37 7.40
C SER A 25 0.50 12.71 7.51
N SER A 26 1.48 12.97 6.64
CA SER A 26 2.25 14.22 6.68
C SER A 26 1.40 15.46 6.46
N LYS A 27 1.63 16.50 7.28
CA LYS A 27 0.86 17.75 7.28
C LYS A 27 1.59 18.93 6.64
N SER A 28 2.86 18.79 6.33
CA SER A 28 3.66 19.84 5.68
C SER A 28 4.65 19.28 4.67
N ALA A 29 5.28 20.15 3.89
CA ALA A 29 6.34 19.75 2.97
C ALA A 29 7.57 19.22 3.73
N ASP A 30 7.95 19.89 4.83
CA ASP A 30 9.10 19.50 5.65
C ASP A 30 8.87 18.15 6.33
N GLU A 31 7.70 17.96 6.93
CA GLU A 31 7.29 16.68 7.51
C GLU A 31 7.27 15.58 6.45
N PHE A 32 6.65 15.85 5.29
CA PHE A 32 6.63 14.90 4.18
C PHE A 32 8.05 14.44 3.81
N CYS A 33 8.99 15.38 3.66
CA CYS A 33 10.36 15.06 3.31
C CYS A 33 11.16 14.43 4.45
N SER A 34 10.85 14.74 5.70
CA SER A 34 11.44 14.09 6.87
C SER A 34 11.00 12.63 6.95
N ASP A 35 9.70 12.37 6.81
CA ASP A 35 9.09 11.05 6.85
C ASP A 35 9.70 10.10 5.80
N ARG A 36 9.94 10.58 4.58
CA ARG A 36 10.50 9.77 3.48
C ARG A 36 12.02 9.57 3.56
N LYS A 37 12.68 10.03 4.64
CA LYS A 37 14.06 9.61 4.93
C LYS A 37 14.10 8.20 5.52
N GLY A 38 13.05 7.79 6.23
CA GLY A 38 12.92 6.44 6.78
C GLY A 38 12.52 5.45 5.69
N ARG A 39 13.23 4.33 5.60
CA ARG A 39 12.89 3.25 4.64
C ARG A 39 11.56 2.57 4.99
N SER A 40 11.23 2.49 6.27
CA SER A 40 10.03 1.81 6.77
C SER A 40 8.79 2.71 6.83
N TYR A 41 8.92 4.03 6.65
CA TYR A 41 7.81 4.95 6.89
C TYR A 41 6.57 4.63 6.04
N ILE A 42 6.72 4.33 4.75
CA ILE A 42 5.55 4.06 3.89
C ILE A 42 4.87 2.74 4.29
N ARG A 43 5.63 1.74 4.73
CA ARG A 43 5.10 0.49 5.30
C ARG A 43 4.29 0.78 6.54
N GLU A 44 4.91 1.41 7.54
CA GLU A 44 4.26 1.76 8.82
C GLU A 44 3.03 2.65 8.58
N TYR A 45 3.13 3.61 7.65
CA TYR A 45 2.01 4.45 7.26
C TYR A 45 0.86 3.60 6.74
N LEU A 46 1.15 2.65 5.85
CA LEU A 46 0.16 1.72 5.30
C LEU A 46 -0.31 0.65 6.27
N GLU A 47 0.24 0.50 7.47
CA GLU A 47 -0.33 -0.33 8.54
C GLU A 47 -1.52 0.35 9.22
N GLU A 48 -1.56 1.69 9.21
CA GLU A 48 -2.62 2.49 9.80
C GLU A 48 -3.88 2.55 8.92
N ASP A 49 -5.06 2.29 9.48
CA ASP A 49 -6.32 2.33 8.71
C ASP A 49 -6.66 3.73 8.14
N GLU A 50 -6.15 4.79 8.77
CA GLU A 50 -6.33 6.16 8.29
C GLU A 50 -5.58 6.44 6.98
N SER A 51 -4.53 5.69 6.66
CA SER A 51 -3.75 5.85 5.44
C SER A 51 -4.33 5.10 4.23
N ARG A 52 -5.34 4.27 4.45
CA ARG A 52 -5.88 3.34 3.47
C ARG A 52 -7.14 3.86 2.81
N MET A 53 -7.48 3.27 1.67
CA MET A 53 -8.71 3.63 0.97
C MET A 53 -9.92 3.19 1.80
N SER A 54 -10.84 4.12 2.06
CA SER A 54 -11.92 3.91 3.02
C SER A 54 -13.09 3.08 2.50
N PHE A 55 -13.05 2.63 1.25
CA PHE A 55 -14.15 1.94 0.60
C PHE A 55 -13.64 0.74 -0.17
N ARG A 56 -14.46 -0.33 -0.14
CA ARG A 56 -14.19 -1.54 -0.90
C ARG A 56 -14.34 -1.27 -2.38
N ASN A 57 -13.49 -1.91 -3.15
CA ASN A 57 -13.61 -1.95 -4.59
C ASN A 57 -15.00 -2.49 -5.00
N HIS A 58 -15.62 -1.86 -6.00
CA HIS A 58 -16.86 -2.33 -6.62
C HIS A 58 -16.91 -1.95 -8.11
N GLY A 59 -17.95 -2.37 -8.84
CA GLY A 59 -18.18 -1.98 -10.23
C GLY A 59 -17.25 -2.66 -11.24
N GLY A 60 -16.79 -1.89 -12.24
CA GLY A 60 -15.86 -2.35 -13.27
C GLY A 60 -16.46 -3.22 -14.39
N LEU A 61 -15.62 -3.61 -15.35
CA LEU A 61 -16.03 -4.46 -16.49
C LEU A 61 -16.53 -5.83 -15.99
N ILE A 62 -17.74 -6.23 -16.41
CA ILE A 62 -18.38 -7.52 -16.03
C ILE A 62 -18.53 -7.67 -14.50
N ASN A 63 -18.72 -6.57 -13.74
CA ASN A 63 -18.80 -6.57 -12.28
C ASN A 63 -17.56 -7.20 -11.58
N GLY A 64 -16.43 -7.34 -12.29
CA GLY A 64 -15.19 -7.90 -11.74
C GLY A 64 -14.38 -6.92 -10.90
N GLY A 65 -14.87 -5.69 -10.73
CA GLY A 65 -14.20 -4.63 -9.98
C GLY A 65 -13.12 -3.90 -10.76
N VAL A 66 -12.47 -2.94 -10.08
CA VAL A 66 -11.32 -2.17 -10.53
C VAL A 66 -10.07 -2.46 -9.66
N CYS A 67 -9.98 -3.68 -9.10
CA CYS A 67 -8.96 -4.13 -8.14
C CYS A 67 -7.54 -3.65 -8.46
N TRP A 68 -7.09 -3.87 -9.70
CA TRP A 68 -5.75 -3.46 -10.15
C TRP A 68 -5.52 -1.95 -10.04
N TRP A 69 -6.52 -1.15 -10.43
CA TRP A 69 -6.43 0.31 -10.39
C TRP A 69 -6.62 0.84 -8.98
N HIS A 70 -7.42 0.16 -8.15
CA HIS A 70 -7.64 0.47 -6.75
C HIS A 70 -6.32 0.38 -5.96
N SER A 71 -5.62 -0.76 -6.01
CA SER A 71 -4.29 -0.93 -5.37
C SER A 71 -3.27 0.08 -5.89
N ARG A 72 -3.20 0.31 -7.21
CA ARG A 72 -2.28 1.30 -7.80
C ARG A 72 -2.59 2.71 -7.31
N PHE A 73 -3.86 3.08 -7.18
CA PHE A 73 -4.26 4.40 -6.71
C PHE A 73 -3.92 4.61 -5.24
N GLN A 74 -4.17 3.60 -4.38
CA GLN A 74 -3.77 3.65 -2.98
C GLN A 74 -2.25 3.77 -2.82
N ARG A 75 -1.48 2.98 -3.58
CA ARG A 75 -0.01 3.08 -3.57
C ARG A 75 0.45 4.47 -3.97
N ASN A 76 -0.10 5.05 -5.04
CA ASN A 76 0.26 6.40 -5.45
C ASN A 76 -0.06 7.44 -4.36
N ALA A 77 -1.21 7.31 -3.68
CA ALA A 77 -1.59 8.22 -2.61
C ALA A 77 -0.58 8.14 -1.45
N ALA A 78 -0.27 6.93 -0.97
CA ALA A 78 0.68 6.72 0.12
C ALA A 78 2.04 7.38 -0.11
N TYR A 79 2.56 7.29 -1.34
CA TYR A 79 3.84 7.90 -1.68
C TYR A 79 3.79 9.43 -1.85
N LEU A 80 2.67 10.00 -2.31
CA LEU A 80 2.67 11.34 -2.91
C LEU A 80 1.75 12.37 -2.25
N THR A 81 0.99 12.04 -1.21
CA THR A 81 0.04 13.00 -0.62
C THR A 81 0.55 13.68 0.65
N VAL A 82 0.23 14.97 0.78
CA VAL A 82 0.37 15.79 1.99
C VAL A 82 -1.00 16.33 2.37
N TYR A 83 -1.41 16.22 3.63
CA TYR A 83 -2.77 16.54 4.09
C TYR A 83 -2.80 17.84 4.90
N ARG A 84 -3.70 18.77 4.54
CA ARG A 84 -3.80 20.10 5.17
C ARG A 84 -5.18 20.30 5.79
N PRO A 85 -5.47 19.70 6.96
CA PRO A 85 -6.82 19.69 7.54
C PRO A 85 -7.37 21.10 7.85
N GLU A 86 -6.49 22.06 8.08
CA GLU A 86 -6.83 23.46 8.35
C GLU A 86 -7.25 24.26 7.10
N GLN A 87 -6.97 23.73 5.90
CA GLN A 87 -7.37 24.37 4.65
C GLN A 87 -8.83 24.06 4.31
N ARG A 88 -9.46 24.91 3.50
CA ARG A 88 -10.84 24.68 3.04
C ARG A 88 -10.92 23.43 2.16
N ARG A 89 -11.88 22.55 2.45
CA ARG A 89 -12.18 21.36 1.64
C ARG A 89 -12.41 21.74 0.16
N PRO A 90 -11.91 20.92 -0.78
CA PRO A 90 -12.06 21.18 -2.20
C PRO A 90 -13.52 21.03 -2.62
N THR A 91 -13.92 21.82 -3.61
CA THR A 91 -15.13 21.54 -4.39
C THR A 91 -14.97 20.22 -5.14
N LYS A 92 -16.09 19.60 -5.56
CA LYS A 92 -16.07 18.38 -6.39
C LYS A 92 -15.13 18.48 -7.60
N ARG A 93 -15.18 19.59 -8.35
CA ARG A 93 -14.30 19.82 -9.51
C ARG A 93 -12.82 19.89 -9.12
N GLN A 94 -12.50 20.44 -7.95
CA GLN A 94 -11.13 20.45 -7.44
C GLN A 94 -10.70 19.04 -7.00
N ALA A 95 -11.57 18.30 -6.31
CA ALA A 95 -11.31 16.92 -5.90
C ALA A 95 -11.04 16.02 -7.11
N GLU A 96 -11.83 16.10 -8.18
CA GLU A 96 -11.58 15.36 -9.43
C GLU A 96 -10.19 15.65 -10.03
N ARG A 97 -9.70 16.89 -9.92
CA ARG A 97 -8.33 17.23 -10.36
C ARG A 97 -7.28 16.58 -9.46
N LEU A 98 -7.47 16.62 -8.14
CA LEU A 98 -6.59 15.94 -7.19
C LEU A 98 -6.55 14.43 -7.44
N ILE A 99 -7.70 13.78 -7.59
CA ILE A 99 -7.83 12.35 -7.91
C ILE A 99 -7.08 12.03 -9.22
N LYS A 100 -7.25 12.83 -10.28
CA LYS A 100 -6.51 12.63 -11.53
C LYS A 100 -4.99 12.79 -11.36
N LYS A 101 -4.53 13.68 -10.47
CA LYS A 101 -3.11 13.84 -10.13
C LYS A 101 -2.58 12.61 -9.39
N ILE A 102 -3.30 12.13 -8.36
CA ILE A 102 -2.95 10.91 -7.60
C ILE A 102 -2.82 9.73 -8.57
N ARG A 103 -3.81 9.54 -9.44
CA ARG A 103 -3.79 8.50 -10.48
C ARG A 103 -2.53 8.55 -11.34
N LYS A 104 -2.10 9.75 -11.77
CA LYS A 104 -0.93 9.92 -12.64
C LYS A 104 0.37 9.59 -11.92
N GLY A 105 0.47 9.91 -10.62
CA GLY A 105 1.66 9.64 -9.81
C GLY A 105 2.91 10.32 -10.37
N ARG A 106 2.85 11.64 -10.59
CA ARG A 106 3.92 12.45 -11.23
C ARG A 106 4.30 13.71 -10.46
N GLU A 107 3.61 14.01 -9.36
CA GLU A 107 3.87 15.15 -8.50
C GLU A 107 3.42 14.80 -7.07
N VAL A 108 4.02 15.46 -6.07
CA VAL A 108 3.51 15.45 -4.70
C VAL A 108 2.29 16.38 -4.64
N ILE A 109 1.24 15.95 -3.94
CA ILE A 109 -0.09 16.54 -4.00
C ILE A 109 -0.54 16.95 -2.61
N THR A 110 -0.83 18.24 -2.44
CA THR A 110 -1.49 18.73 -1.23
C THR A 110 -3.00 18.50 -1.30
N ILE A 111 -3.54 17.85 -0.29
CA ILE A 111 -4.96 17.53 -0.12
C ILE A 111 -5.54 18.44 0.98
N PRO A 112 -6.32 19.49 0.63
CA PRO A 112 -6.82 20.46 1.60
C PRO A 112 -8.08 19.96 2.33
N GLY A 113 -8.21 20.29 3.62
CA GLY A 113 -9.40 20.06 4.43
C GLY A 113 -9.66 18.61 4.86
N PHE A 114 -8.64 17.76 4.76
CA PHE A 114 -8.65 16.37 5.20
C PHE A 114 -7.43 16.09 6.06
N SER A 115 -7.58 15.21 7.04
CA SER A 115 -6.48 14.76 7.89
C SER A 115 -5.74 13.57 7.27
N SER A 116 -6.39 12.75 6.45
CA SER A 116 -5.85 11.47 6.00
C SER A 116 -6.42 11.02 4.66
N PHE A 117 -5.83 9.96 4.09
CA PHE A 117 -6.32 9.36 2.85
C PHE A 117 -7.69 8.72 3.04
N SER A 118 -7.92 8.09 4.18
CA SER A 118 -9.21 7.48 4.52
C SER A 118 -10.33 8.53 4.55
N GLU A 119 -10.11 9.70 5.16
CA GLU A 119 -11.13 10.77 5.11
C GLU A 119 -11.37 11.30 3.69
N PHE A 120 -10.31 11.56 2.94
CA PHE A 120 -10.41 12.07 1.56
C PHE A 120 -11.13 11.07 0.66
N SER A 121 -10.74 9.79 0.73
CA SER A 121 -11.34 8.73 -0.08
C SER A 121 -12.77 8.41 0.30
N ARG A 122 -13.15 8.62 1.58
CA ARG A 122 -14.54 8.50 2.03
C ARG A 122 -15.42 9.59 1.45
N ALA A 123 -14.94 10.83 1.51
CA ALA A 123 -15.70 12.00 1.06
C ALA A 123 -15.91 12.03 -0.46
N PHE A 124 -14.98 11.46 -1.24
CA PHE A 124 -15.01 11.45 -2.70
C PHE A 124 -14.98 10.04 -3.29
N SER A 125 -15.59 9.07 -2.59
CA SER A 125 -15.59 7.66 -3.01
C SER A 125 -16.14 7.48 -4.42
N SER A 126 -17.25 8.16 -4.73
CA SER A 126 -17.89 8.11 -6.06
C SER A 126 -16.98 8.69 -7.15
N GLU A 127 -16.34 9.83 -6.92
CA GLU A 127 -15.42 10.44 -7.89
C GLU A 127 -14.15 9.62 -8.10
N ILE A 128 -13.65 8.98 -7.05
CA ILE A 128 -12.50 8.06 -7.15
C ILE A 128 -12.91 6.85 -7.97
N GLN A 129 -14.01 6.19 -7.61
CA GLN A 129 -14.53 5.02 -8.32
C GLN A 129 -14.74 5.30 -9.81
N ASP A 130 -15.44 6.39 -10.15
CA ASP A 130 -15.62 6.84 -11.54
C ASP A 130 -14.30 6.97 -12.28
N GLN A 131 -13.27 7.47 -11.61
CA GLN A 131 -11.96 7.65 -12.21
C GLN A 131 -11.19 6.32 -12.34
N LEU A 132 -11.35 5.39 -11.41
CA LEU A 132 -10.81 4.04 -11.52
C LEU A 132 -11.45 3.28 -12.69
N GLU A 133 -12.76 3.40 -12.89
CA GLU A 133 -13.46 2.78 -14.02
C GLU A 133 -13.05 3.38 -15.37
N LYS A 134 -12.90 4.71 -15.43
CA LYS A 134 -12.35 5.38 -16.63
C LYS A 134 -10.93 4.91 -16.91
N TRP A 135 -10.14 4.69 -15.87
CA TRP A 135 -8.78 4.16 -16.00
C TRP A 135 -8.78 2.71 -16.48
N GLN A 136 -9.66 1.87 -15.92
CA GLN A 136 -9.87 0.50 -16.38
C GLN A 136 -10.28 0.43 -17.84
N LYS A 137 -11.24 1.24 -18.28
CA LYS A 137 -11.68 1.26 -19.68
C LYS A 137 -10.52 1.62 -20.62
N PHE A 138 -9.72 2.60 -20.24
CA PHE A 138 -8.53 2.99 -21.01
C PHE A 138 -7.49 1.86 -21.06
N ASP A 139 -7.04 1.34 -19.91
CA ASP A 139 -6.02 0.29 -19.84
C ASP A 139 -6.54 -1.05 -20.44
N GLY A 140 -7.81 -1.38 -20.24
CA GLY A 140 -8.43 -2.63 -20.68
C GLY A 140 -8.71 -2.67 -22.18
N ILE A 141 -9.32 -1.63 -22.73
CA ILE A 141 -9.69 -1.60 -24.15
C ILE A 141 -8.48 -1.31 -25.03
N ILE A 142 -7.56 -0.44 -24.58
CA ILE A 142 -6.44 0.02 -25.42
C ILE A 142 -5.17 -0.82 -25.19
N MET A 143 -4.91 -1.28 -23.96
CA MET A 143 -3.69 -2.03 -23.63
C MET A 143 -3.93 -3.53 -23.39
N GLN A 144 -5.14 -4.04 -23.68
CA GLN A 144 -5.55 -5.44 -23.59
C GLN A 144 -5.18 -6.14 -22.25
N GLN A 145 -5.08 -5.39 -21.15
CA GLN A 145 -4.54 -5.90 -19.89
C GLN A 145 -5.37 -7.06 -19.29
N TRP A 146 -6.64 -7.18 -19.67
CA TRP A 146 -7.53 -8.29 -19.29
C TRP A 146 -7.12 -9.63 -19.91
N VAL A 147 -6.54 -9.62 -21.13
CA VAL A 147 -6.01 -10.84 -21.76
C VAL A 147 -4.83 -11.41 -20.97
N VAL A 148 -3.97 -10.52 -20.44
CA VAL A 148 -2.81 -10.90 -19.62
C VAL A 148 -3.23 -11.45 -18.24
N GLY A 149 -4.37 -11.01 -17.69
CA GLY A 149 -4.91 -11.54 -16.44
C GLY A 149 -5.67 -12.87 -16.57
N LEU A 150 -6.14 -13.20 -17.78
CA LEU A 150 -6.85 -14.45 -18.06
C LEU A 150 -5.95 -15.56 -18.61
N ALA A 151 -4.77 -15.21 -19.14
CA ALA A 151 -3.83 -16.14 -19.75
C ALA A 151 -2.76 -16.68 -18.76
N GLY A 152 -2.72 -16.18 -17.53
CA GLY A 152 -1.74 -16.64 -16.53
C GLY A 152 -2.11 -17.99 -15.92
N ARG A 153 -1.09 -18.69 -15.41
CA ARG A 153 -1.28 -19.93 -14.66
C ARG A 153 -1.53 -19.61 -13.20
N SER A 154 -2.49 -20.32 -12.60
CA SER A 154 -2.79 -20.29 -11.16
C SER A 154 -1.84 -21.15 -10.32
N GLU A 155 -0.92 -21.87 -10.98
CA GLU A 155 0.13 -22.71 -10.39
C GLU A 155 1.40 -22.61 -11.25
N VAL A 156 2.57 -22.68 -10.61
CA VAL A 156 3.90 -22.73 -11.26
C VAL A 156 4.76 -23.83 -10.62
N SER A 157 5.96 -24.11 -11.14
CA SER A 157 6.87 -25.02 -10.44
C SER A 157 7.29 -24.44 -9.09
N ALA A 158 7.60 -25.29 -8.11
CA ALA A 158 8.07 -24.85 -6.79
C ALA A 158 9.32 -23.97 -6.89
N GLU A 159 10.27 -24.32 -7.77
CA GLU A 159 11.44 -23.49 -8.07
C GLU A 159 11.05 -22.11 -8.59
N SER A 160 10.12 -22.03 -9.55
CA SER A 160 9.67 -20.74 -10.08
C SER A 160 8.89 -19.92 -9.05
N MET A 161 8.14 -20.57 -8.16
CA MET A 161 7.45 -19.89 -7.06
C MET A 161 8.46 -19.31 -6.07
N LYS A 162 9.49 -20.09 -5.72
CA LYS A 162 10.59 -19.66 -4.85
C LYS A 162 11.29 -18.43 -5.42
N ASP A 163 11.71 -18.47 -6.69
CA ASP A 163 12.39 -17.35 -7.33
C ASP A 163 11.54 -16.06 -7.27
N LYS A 164 10.22 -16.17 -7.48
CA LYS A 164 9.29 -15.04 -7.37
C LYS A 164 9.21 -14.48 -5.95
N MET A 165 9.21 -15.34 -4.93
CA MET A 165 9.14 -14.92 -3.54
C MET A 165 10.47 -14.31 -3.07
N ASP A 166 11.60 -14.86 -3.51
CA ASP A 166 12.93 -14.31 -3.25
C ASP A 166 13.07 -12.91 -3.85
N GLU A 167 12.68 -12.72 -5.12
CA GLU A 167 12.70 -11.41 -5.79
C GLU A 167 11.77 -10.40 -5.11
N LEU A 168 10.57 -10.84 -4.73
CA LEU A 168 9.61 -10.01 -4.01
C LEU A 168 10.18 -9.59 -2.64
N TYR A 169 10.78 -10.51 -1.90
CA TYR A 169 11.40 -10.23 -0.61
C TYR A 169 12.54 -9.22 -0.74
N GLU A 170 13.38 -9.33 -1.77
CA GLU A 170 14.45 -8.37 -2.03
C GLU A 170 13.90 -6.95 -2.22
N GLN A 171 12.80 -6.79 -2.95
CA GLN A 171 12.17 -5.47 -3.12
C GLN A 171 11.54 -4.96 -1.82
N VAL A 172 10.70 -5.78 -1.17
CA VAL A 172 9.97 -5.38 0.04
C VAL A 172 10.93 -5.06 1.20
N SER A 173 12.02 -5.82 1.35
CA SER A 173 13.04 -5.57 2.38
C SER A 173 13.79 -4.24 2.22
N GLN A 174 13.75 -3.64 1.02
CA GLN A 174 14.26 -2.28 0.79
C GLN A 174 13.28 -1.16 1.21
N GLY A 175 12.10 -1.52 1.70
CA GLY A 175 11.02 -0.61 2.09
C GLY A 175 10.05 -0.28 0.95
N ASP A 176 10.05 -1.07 -0.13
CA ASP A 176 9.18 -0.85 -1.27
C ASP A 176 7.80 -1.50 -1.09
N ILE A 177 6.75 -0.75 -1.44
CA ILE A 177 5.39 -1.28 -1.50
C ILE A 177 5.14 -1.89 -2.87
N VAL A 178 5.24 -3.21 -2.94
CA VAL A 178 5.21 -3.94 -4.20
C VAL A 178 3.77 -4.22 -4.62
N TYR A 179 3.45 -3.89 -5.87
CA TYR A 179 2.15 -4.19 -6.46
C TYR A 179 2.21 -5.55 -7.14
N GLN A 180 1.25 -6.40 -6.82
CA GLN A 180 1.12 -7.71 -7.46
C GLN A 180 -0.25 -7.86 -8.12
N LYS A 181 -0.24 -8.39 -9.34
CA LYS A 181 -1.45 -8.93 -9.97
C LYS A 181 -1.58 -10.38 -9.56
N LEU A 182 -2.79 -10.82 -9.21
CA LEU A 182 -3.02 -12.23 -8.93
C LEU A 182 -3.57 -12.92 -10.19
N GLN A 183 -2.95 -14.03 -10.56
CA GLN A 183 -3.45 -14.90 -11.62
C GLN A 183 -4.34 -15.95 -10.96
N ILE A 184 -5.64 -15.71 -11.04
CA ILE A 184 -6.68 -16.57 -10.48
C ILE A 184 -7.53 -17.06 -11.65
N LYS A 185 -7.81 -18.37 -11.68
CA LYS A 185 -8.60 -18.98 -12.75
C LYS A 185 -10.00 -18.37 -12.81
N GLY A 186 -10.34 -17.75 -13.94
CA GLY A 186 -11.68 -17.18 -14.20
C GLY A 186 -11.92 -15.79 -13.60
N ILE A 187 -10.94 -15.16 -12.96
CA ILE A 187 -11.07 -13.80 -12.42
C ILE A 187 -10.26 -12.82 -13.25
N THR A 188 -10.90 -11.73 -13.66
CA THR A 188 -10.35 -10.79 -14.65
C THR A 188 -9.42 -9.73 -14.04
N ALA A 189 -9.58 -9.40 -12.76
CA ALA A 189 -8.71 -8.46 -12.07
C ALA A 189 -8.73 -8.67 -10.55
N HIS A 190 -7.63 -9.16 -9.98
CA HIS A 190 -7.35 -9.08 -8.54
C HIS A 190 -5.92 -8.62 -8.28
N ALA A 191 -5.70 -7.86 -7.20
CA ALA A 191 -4.39 -7.33 -6.85
C ALA A 191 -4.14 -7.23 -5.35
N TRP A 192 -2.85 -7.30 -5.04
CA TRP A 192 -2.29 -7.02 -3.72
C TRP A 192 -1.34 -5.82 -3.77
N LEU A 193 -1.25 -5.14 -2.63
CA LEU A 193 -0.06 -4.40 -2.24
C LEU A 193 0.64 -5.19 -1.14
N VAL A 194 1.84 -5.68 -1.40
CA VAL A 194 2.69 -6.29 -0.38
C VAL A 194 3.40 -5.15 0.34
N ILE A 195 3.11 -4.98 1.62
CA ILE A 195 3.59 -3.85 2.42
C ILE A 195 4.76 -4.24 3.33
N ASP A 196 4.86 -5.52 3.70
CA ASP A 196 5.97 -6.04 4.50
C ASP A 196 6.16 -7.54 4.23
N MET A 197 7.39 -8.02 4.46
CA MET A 197 7.72 -9.44 4.36
C MET A 197 8.76 -9.83 5.39
N THR A 198 8.53 -10.96 6.06
CA THR A 198 9.48 -11.54 7.01
C THR A 198 9.93 -12.92 6.53
N LYS A 199 11.24 -13.16 6.55
CA LYS A 199 11.79 -14.48 6.23
C LYS A 199 11.53 -15.44 7.39
N THR A 200 10.99 -16.61 7.11
CA THR A 200 10.76 -17.69 8.10
C THR A 200 11.88 -18.73 8.00
N SER A 201 11.78 -19.82 8.78
CA SER A 201 12.75 -20.92 8.69
C SER A 201 12.69 -21.68 7.37
N ASN A 202 11.56 -21.63 6.66
CA ASN A 202 11.30 -22.42 5.44
C ASN A 202 10.57 -21.62 4.35
N GLY A 203 10.71 -20.29 4.32
CA GLY A 203 10.01 -19.46 3.34
C GLY A 203 9.77 -18.02 3.81
N TYR A 204 8.56 -17.52 3.60
CA TYR A 204 8.21 -16.11 3.81
C TYR A 204 6.81 -15.93 4.40
N GLU A 205 6.68 -14.97 5.31
CA GLU A 205 5.41 -14.38 5.73
C GLU A 205 5.24 -13.04 5.00
N LEU A 206 4.09 -12.84 4.37
CA LEU A 206 3.75 -11.65 3.58
C LEU A 206 2.61 -10.90 4.24
N ASN A 207 2.80 -9.62 4.53
CA ASN A 207 1.74 -8.70 4.93
C ASN A 207 1.22 -7.98 3.69
N VAL A 208 -0.07 -8.21 3.37
CA VAL A 208 -0.69 -7.68 2.15
C VAL A 208 -1.93 -6.86 2.43
N ILE A 209 -2.10 -5.77 1.68
CA ILE A 209 -3.38 -5.08 1.55
C ILE A 209 -4.06 -5.64 0.30
N ASP A 210 -5.13 -6.40 0.53
CA ASP A 210 -5.94 -6.99 -0.53
C ASP A 210 -6.90 -5.94 -1.12
N SER A 211 -6.96 -5.83 -2.45
CA SER A 211 -7.81 -4.85 -3.14
C SER A 211 -9.32 -4.96 -2.85
N ASN A 212 -9.81 -6.11 -2.40
CA ASN A 212 -11.20 -6.30 -1.97
C ASN A 212 -11.41 -6.03 -0.47
N SER A 213 -10.34 -6.04 0.32
CA SER A 213 -10.35 -5.77 1.75
C SER A 213 -9.30 -4.69 2.11
N PRO A 214 -9.42 -3.47 1.58
CA PRO A 214 -8.37 -2.45 1.68
C PRO A 214 -8.18 -1.89 3.09
N LEU A 215 -9.04 -2.25 4.05
CA LEU A 215 -9.00 -1.82 5.45
C LEU A 215 -8.36 -2.85 6.39
N THR A 216 -7.80 -3.94 5.84
CA THR A 216 -7.20 -5.00 6.65
C THR A 216 -5.87 -5.42 6.05
N THR A 217 -4.87 -5.63 6.89
CA THR A 217 -3.68 -6.39 6.50
C THR A 217 -4.04 -7.87 6.59
N THR A 218 -3.82 -8.61 5.51
CA THR A 218 -3.91 -10.07 5.52
C THR A 218 -2.50 -10.64 5.52
N VAL A 219 -2.28 -11.69 6.31
CA VAL A 219 -1.01 -12.42 6.35
C VAL A 219 -1.13 -13.64 5.45
N TYR A 220 -0.18 -13.80 4.53
CA TYR A 220 -0.02 -15.02 3.72
C TYR A 220 1.33 -15.66 4.02
N ASN A 221 1.35 -16.98 4.10
CA ASN A 221 2.57 -17.75 4.28
C ASN A 221 2.91 -18.45 2.97
N TYR A 222 4.17 -18.37 2.58
CA TYR A 222 4.78 -19.19 1.55
C TYR A 222 5.81 -20.10 2.21
N GLU A 223 5.75 -21.38 1.89
CA GLU A 223 6.76 -22.36 2.27
C GLU A 223 7.50 -22.89 1.03
N GLU A 224 8.79 -23.17 1.17
CA GLU A 224 9.58 -23.79 0.10
C GLU A 224 8.95 -25.13 -0.31
N GLY A 225 8.63 -25.25 -1.60
CA GLY A 225 7.89 -26.38 -2.15
C GLY A 225 6.50 -25.99 -2.66
N ASP A 226 5.95 -24.86 -2.20
CA ASP A 226 4.67 -24.36 -2.67
C ASP A 226 4.71 -24.02 -4.17
N THR A 227 3.62 -24.32 -4.87
CA THR A 227 3.45 -24.06 -6.30
C THR A 227 2.46 -22.92 -6.59
N SER A 228 1.73 -22.50 -5.57
CA SER A 228 0.71 -21.45 -5.57
C SER A 228 0.41 -21.04 -4.12
N PHE A 229 -0.26 -19.90 -3.96
CA PHE A 229 -1.03 -19.62 -2.74
C PHE A 229 -2.44 -20.17 -2.90
N HIS A 230 -3.13 -20.38 -1.77
CA HIS A 230 -4.53 -20.82 -1.74
C HIS A 230 -5.41 -19.81 -1.00
N HIS A 231 -6.57 -19.49 -1.57
CA HIS A 231 -7.59 -18.69 -0.90
C HIS A 231 -8.95 -19.39 -0.99
N TYR A 232 -9.66 -19.51 0.14
CA TYR A 232 -10.90 -20.29 0.25
C TYR A 232 -11.96 -19.99 -0.82
N TYR A 233 -12.04 -18.73 -1.28
CA TYR A 233 -13.04 -18.30 -2.26
C TYR A 233 -12.52 -18.30 -3.71
N TYR A 234 -11.21 -18.20 -3.92
CA TYR A 234 -10.62 -18.06 -5.26
C TYR A 234 -9.92 -19.35 -5.74
N GLY A 235 -9.67 -20.30 -4.84
CA GLY A 235 -8.83 -21.44 -5.10
C GLY A 235 -7.35 -21.05 -5.15
N ASP A 236 -6.59 -21.80 -5.95
CA ASP A 236 -5.16 -21.57 -6.12
C ASP A 236 -4.88 -20.37 -7.01
N PHE A 237 -3.82 -19.64 -6.67
CA PHE A 237 -3.38 -18.48 -7.43
C PHE A 237 -1.90 -18.20 -7.27
N VAL A 238 -1.33 -17.53 -8.26
CA VAL A 238 0.07 -17.08 -8.23
C VAL A 238 0.11 -15.56 -8.37
N PRO A 239 0.77 -14.84 -7.46
CA PRO A 239 1.02 -13.42 -7.60
C PRO A 239 2.17 -13.15 -8.58
N TYR A 240 2.02 -12.07 -9.35
CA TYR A 240 3.04 -11.58 -10.26
C TYR A 240 3.31 -10.12 -9.95
N THR A 241 4.54 -9.85 -9.52
CA THR A 241 5.06 -8.50 -9.36
C THR A 241 4.95 -7.74 -10.67
N GLY A 242 4.57 -6.47 -10.60
CA GLY A 242 4.60 -5.62 -11.76
C GLY A 242 4.49 -4.15 -11.43
N LYS A 243 4.58 -3.34 -12.50
CA LYS A 243 4.54 -1.88 -12.42
C LYS A 243 5.70 -1.29 -11.60
N ASP A 244 6.87 -1.90 -11.68
CA ASP A 244 8.09 -1.43 -11.00
C ASP A 244 8.51 -0.06 -11.52
N SER A 245 8.44 0.16 -12.84
CA SER A 245 8.62 1.49 -13.44
C SER A 245 7.64 2.56 -12.94
N GLU A 246 6.45 2.17 -12.46
CA GLU A 246 5.53 3.11 -11.80
C GLU A 246 6.03 3.43 -10.39
N LEU A 247 6.49 2.44 -9.63
CA LEU A 247 7.09 2.63 -8.30
C LEU A 247 8.36 3.50 -8.36
N ASP A 248 9.28 3.22 -9.30
CA ASP A 248 10.47 4.03 -9.54
C ASP A 248 10.13 5.49 -9.82
N ARG A 249 9.06 5.72 -10.59
CA ARG A 249 8.55 7.06 -10.86
C ARG A 249 8.04 7.73 -9.58
N LEU A 250 7.34 7.01 -8.70
CA LEU A 250 6.90 7.56 -7.41
C LEU A 250 8.12 7.97 -6.57
N LYS A 251 9.09 7.07 -6.40
CA LYS A 251 10.33 7.31 -5.63
C LYS A 251 11.12 8.49 -6.21
N SER A 252 11.25 8.56 -7.53
CA SER A 252 11.90 9.68 -8.22
C SER A 252 11.16 11.01 -8.03
N THR A 253 9.83 10.99 -8.04
CA THR A 253 8.99 12.17 -7.78
C THR A 253 9.19 12.69 -6.36
N VAL A 254 9.17 11.81 -5.36
CA VAL A 254 9.47 12.16 -3.95
C VAL A 254 10.88 12.77 -3.84
N LYS A 255 11.88 12.09 -4.41
CA LYS A 255 13.28 12.54 -4.38
C LYS A 255 13.46 13.92 -5.01
N LYS A 256 12.76 14.20 -6.13
CA LYS A 256 12.79 15.51 -6.79
C LYS A 256 12.13 16.57 -5.92
N TYR A 257 11.00 16.25 -5.30
CA TYR A 257 10.27 17.19 -4.43
C TYR A 257 11.12 17.60 -3.23
N CYS A 258 11.76 16.65 -2.55
CA CYS A 258 12.54 16.90 -1.32
C CYS A 258 13.97 17.42 -1.52
N ARG A 259 14.34 17.74 -2.75
CA ARG A 259 15.63 18.37 -3.09
C ARG A 259 15.53 19.87 -3.36
N ASN A 260 14.32 20.35 -3.62
CA ASN A 260 14.04 21.78 -3.81
C ASN A 260 13.64 22.38 -2.46
#